data_AF-A0A2E2QWH7-F1
#
_entry.id   AF-A0A2E2QWH7-F1
#
_cell.length_a   1.000
_cell.length_b   1.000
_cell.length_c   1.000
_cell.angle_alpha   90.00
_cell.angle_beta   90.00
_cell.angle_gamma   90.00
#
_symmetry.space_group_name_H-M   'P 1'
#
loop_
_entity.id
_entity.type
_entity.pdbx_description
1 polymer ?
#
loop_
_entity_poly.entity_id
_entity_poly.type
_entity_poly.pdbx_seq_one_letter_code
_entity_poly.pdbx_strand_id
1 'polypeptide(L)'
;MFDLAANLVFCIHILFILFVTFGSFLMLKIKTVIFFHLPAVCWALYAVLTRTVCPLTYLERWLLIQANRNEFSSSFLNHYLVPIVYPKEISHEQLMILVFFFILINFALYFLVARKHFFK
;
A
#
# COMPACT_ATOMS: atom_id res chain seq x y z
N MET A 1 -19.83 6.63 -14.93
CA MET A 1 -19.93 5.43 -14.06
C MET A 1 -18.56 4.82 -13.79
N PHE A 2 -17.70 4.64 -14.81
CA PHE A 2 -16.34 4.13 -14.65
C PHE A 2 -15.38 5.05 -13.86
N ASP A 3 -15.52 6.39 -13.97
CA ASP A 3 -14.77 7.35 -13.14
C ASP A 3 -14.95 7.12 -11.62
N LEU A 4 -16.18 6.78 -11.20
CA LEU A 4 -16.49 6.53 -9.80
C LEU A 4 -15.88 5.20 -9.31
N ALA A 5 -15.83 4.21 -10.19
CA ALA A 5 -15.16 2.93 -9.92
C ALA A 5 -13.63 3.08 -9.82
N ALA A 6 -13.01 3.87 -10.70
CA ALA A 6 -11.58 4.18 -10.62
C ALA A 6 -11.23 4.89 -9.30
N ASN A 7 -12.01 5.90 -8.91
CA ASN A 7 -11.84 6.60 -7.62
C ASN A 7 -12.00 5.64 -6.43
N LEU A 8 -12.96 4.71 -6.47
CA LEU A 8 -13.15 3.71 -5.41
C LEU A 8 -11.96 2.75 -5.31
N VAL A 9 -11.49 2.20 -6.43
CA VAL A 9 -10.32 1.31 -6.46
C VAL A 9 -9.09 2.03 -5.90
N PHE A 10 -8.94 3.31 -6.21
CA PHE A 10 -7.86 4.12 -5.67
C PHE A 10 -8.00 4.38 -4.17
N CYS A 11 -9.20 4.73 -3.68
CA CYS A 11 -9.43 4.84 -2.23
C CYS A 11 -9.04 3.53 -1.53
N ILE A 12 -9.46 2.39 -2.08
CA ILE A 12 -9.07 1.07 -1.56
C ILE A 12 -7.55 0.90 -1.56
N HIS A 13 -6.85 1.37 -2.59
CA HIS A 13 -5.39 1.32 -2.67
C HIS A 13 -4.73 2.17 -1.58
N ILE A 14 -5.17 3.42 -1.35
CA ILE A 14 -4.66 4.24 -0.24
C ILE A 14 -4.94 3.57 1.10
N LEU A 15 -6.17 3.06 1.29
CA LEU A 15 -6.53 2.33 2.50
C LEU A 15 -5.62 1.10 2.69
N PHE A 16 -5.24 0.41 1.62
CA PHE A 16 -4.27 -0.69 1.68
C PHE A 16 -2.89 -0.20 2.13
N ILE A 17 -2.37 0.90 1.58
CA ILE A 17 -1.07 1.47 2.01
C ILE A 17 -1.12 1.88 3.49
N LEU A 18 -2.19 2.56 3.92
CA LEU A 18 -2.41 2.94 5.31
C LEU A 18 -2.51 1.71 6.21
N PHE A 19 -3.22 0.68 5.77
CA PHE A 19 -3.35 -0.58 6.50
C PHE A 19 -2.00 -1.30 6.63
N VAL A 20 -1.19 -1.34 5.58
CA VAL A 20 0.15 -1.93 5.59
C VAL A 20 1.12 -1.14 6.48
N THR A 21 0.96 0.18 6.57
CA THR A 21 1.81 1.06 7.40
C THR A 21 1.40 1.07 8.87
N PHE A 22 0.09 1.13 9.16
CA PHE A 22 -0.45 1.38 10.50
C PHE A 22 -1.28 0.21 11.05
N GLY A 23 -1.55 -0.84 10.27
CA GLY A 23 -2.43 -1.94 10.69
C GLY A 23 -1.86 -2.76 11.84
N SER A 24 -0.54 -2.71 12.05
CA SER A 24 0.13 -3.25 13.24
C SER A 24 -0.34 -2.60 14.56
N PHE A 25 -0.78 -1.33 14.55
CA PHE A 25 -1.45 -0.72 15.71
C PHE A 25 -2.84 -1.29 15.97
N LEU A 26 -3.57 -1.65 14.90
CA LEU A 26 -4.91 -2.21 15.00
C LEU A 26 -4.90 -3.58 15.70
N MET A 27 -3.80 -4.30 15.61
CA MET A 27 -3.58 -5.58 16.29
C MET A 27 -3.54 -5.45 17.82
N LEU A 28 -3.22 -4.27 18.36
CA LEU A 28 -3.29 -4.01 19.81
C LEU A 28 -4.72 -4.13 20.35
N LYS A 29 -5.73 -3.92 19.50
CA LYS A 29 -7.16 -4.03 19.84
C LYS A 29 -7.78 -5.32 19.29
N ILE A 30 -7.44 -5.73 18.07
CA ILE A 30 -8.10 -6.83 17.36
C ILE A 30 -7.04 -7.82 16.84
N LYS A 31 -6.83 -8.93 17.56
CA LYS A 31 -5.79 -9.93 17.23
C LYS A 31 -5.96 -10.58 15.87
N THR A 32 -7.20 -10.80 15.43
CA THR A 32 -7.51 -11.45 14.14
C THR A 32 -7.04 -10.65 12.93
N VAL A 33 -6.74 -9.35 13.10
CA VAL A 33 -6.15 -8.51 12.05
C VAL A 33 -4.79 -9.04 11.59
N ILE A 34 -4.07 -9.82 12.42
CA ILE A 34 -2.79 -10.42 12.03
C ILE A 34 -2.88 -11.24 10.74
N PHE A 35 -3.98 -11.99 10.57
CA PHE A 35 -4.18 -12.87 9.42
C PHE A 35 -4.35 -12.10 8.11
N PHE A 36 -4.80 -10.85 8.18
CA PHE A 36 -4.94 -9.98 7.02
C PHE A 36 -3.74 -9.06 6.83
N HIS A 37 -3.16 -8.59 7.93
CA HIS A 37 -2.02 -7.68 7.92
C HIS A 37 -0.74 -8.36 7.46
N LEU A 38 -0.49 -9.60 7.89
CA LEU A 38 0.73 -10.33 7.52
C LEU A 38 0.82 -10.59 5.99
N PRO A 39 -0.22 -11.13 5.32
CA PRO A 39 -0.22 -11.24 3.86
C PRO A 39 -0.09 -9.88 3.16
N ALA A 40 -0.73 -8.82 3.67
CA ALA A 40 -0.66 -7.49 3.10
C ALA A 40 0.78 -6.92 3.13
N VAL A 41 1.47 -7.06 4.27
CA VAL A 41 2.88 -6.68 4.42
C VAL A 41 3.78 -7.51 3.51
N CYS A 42 3.59 -8.84 3.45
CA CYS A 42 4.35 -9.71 2.55
C CYS A 42 4.16 -9.31 1.09
N TRP A 43 2.92 -9.02 0.67
CA TRP A 43 2.62 -8.54 -0.68
C TRP A 43 3.27 -7.19 -0.96
N ALA A 44 3.19 -6.24 -0.04
CA ALA A 44 3.82 -4.93 -0.19
C ALA A 44 5.34 -5.04 -0.32
N LEU A 45 5.99 -5.88 0.50
CA LEU A 45 7.42 -6.15 0.40
C LEU A 45 7.79 -6.78 -0.94
N TYR A 46 7.04 -7.80 -1.37
CA TYR A 46 7.23 -8.41 -2.68
C TYR A 46 7.15 -7.36 -3.79
N ALA A 47 6.06 -6.59 -3.83
CA ALA A 47 5.83 -5.58 -4.86
C ALA A 47 6.94 -4.52 -4.91
N VAL A 48 7.46 -4.10 -3.76
CA VAL A 48 8.57 -3.15 -3.68
C VAL A 48 9.88 -3.77 -4.17
N LEU A 49 10.21 -4.99 -3.73
CA LEU A 49 11.46 -5.67 -4.08
C LEU A 49 11.54 -6.04 -5.57
N THR A 50 10.43 -6.51 -6.14
CA THR A 50 10.36 -6.90 -7.55
C THR A 50 10.04 -5.71 -8.48
N ARG A 51 9.86 -4.50 -7.90
CA ARG A 51 9.34 -3.31 -8.61
C ARG A 51 8.05 -3.63 -9.38
N THR A 52 7.27 -4.58 -8.88
CA THR A 52 6.03 -5.02 -9.51
C THR A 52 4.95 -3.97 -9.26
N VAL A 53 4.31 -3.56 -10.34
CA VAL A 53 3.14 -2.68 -10.25
C VAL A 53 2.01 -3.43 -9.56
N CYS A 54 1.35 -2.79 -8.60
CA CYS A 54 0.27 -3.41 -7.85
C CYS A 54 -0.88 -3.81 -8.80
N PRO A 55 -1.49 -5.01 -8.66
CA PRO A 55 -2.59 -5.46 -9.50
C PRO A 55 -3.78 -4.50 -9.48
N LEU A 56 -4.00 -3.79 -8.36
CA LEU A 56 -5.01 -2.73 -8.28
C LEU A 56 -4.77 -1.59 -9.29
N THR A 57 -3.51 -1.26 -9.58
CA THR A 57 -3.14 -0.22 -10.53
C THR A 57 -3.48 -0.62 -11.97
N TYR A 58 -3.37 -1.90 -12.30
CA TYR A 58 -3.82 -2.41 -13.61
C TYR A 58 -5.34 -2.28 -13.75
N LEU A 59 -6.08 -2.62 -12.70
CA LEU A 59 -7.54 -2.49 -12.69
C LEU A 59 -7.98 -1.02 -12.77
N GLU A 60 -7.33 -0.13 -12.04
CA GLU A 60 -7.57 1.32 -12.09
C GLU A 60 -7.34 1.88 -13.50
N ARG A 61 -6.19 1.56 -14.11
CA ARG A 61 -5.88 1.99 -15.48
C ARG A 61 -6.89 1.44 -16.49
N TRP A 62 -7.29 0.17 -16.34
CA TRP A 62 -8.29 -0.44 -17.20
C TRP A 62 -9.64 0.29 -17.09
N LEU A 63 -10.11 0.60 -15.87
CA LEU A 63 -11.35 1.35 -15.65
C LEU A 63 -11.28 2.78 -16.23
N LEU A 64 -10.14 3.46 -16.13
CA LEU A 64 -9.94 4.78 -16.72
C LEU A 64 -10.00 4.75 -18.26
N ILE A 65 -9.41 3.74 -18.89
CA ILE A 65 -9.50 3.55 -20.35
C ILE A 65 -10.95 3.30 -20.76
N GLN A 66 -11.68 2.45 -20.03
CA GLN A 66 -13.11 2.20 -20.28
C GLN A 66 -13.99 3.45 -20.06
N ALA A 67 -13.53 4.42 -19.25
CA ALA A 67 -14.19 5.70 -19.06
C ALA A 67 -14.00 6.67 -20.24
N ASN A 68 -13.32 6.26 -21.32
CA ASN A 68 -12.94 7.11 -22.46
C ASN A 68 -12.07 8.31 -22.04
N ARG A 69 -11.40 8.17 -20.89
CA ARG A 69 -10.39 9.09 -20.40
C ARG A 69 -9.06 8.60 -20.96
N ASN A 70 -8.47 9.33 -21.90
CA ASN A 70 -7.11 9.08 -22.34
C ASN A 70 -6.19 8.93 -21.11
N GLU A 71 -5.16 8.10 -21.20
CA GLU A 71 -4.18 7.87 -20.11
C GLU A 71 -3.54 9.17 -19.56
N PHE A 72 -3.73 10.28 -20.28
CA PHE A 72 -3.30 11.65 -20.01
C PHE A 72 -4.42 12.64 -19.67
N SER A 73 -5.66 12.18 -19.42
CA SER A 73 -6.62 13.10 -18.80
C SER A 73 -6.04 13.49 -17.45
N SER A 74 -5.91 14.80 -17.24
CA SER A 74 -5.40 15.49 -16.08
C SER A 74 -6.28 15.23 -14.85
N SER A 75 -6.39 13.96 -14.46
CA SER A 75 -6.99 13.56 -13.22
C SER A 75 -6.04 13.98 -12.10
N PHE A 76 -6.59 14.59 -11.05
CA PHE A 76 -5.91 14.91 -9.79
C PHE A 76 -4.98 13.77 -9.32
N LEU A 77 -5.40 12.54 -9.59
CA LEU A 77 -4.68 11.29 -9.34
C LEU A 77 -3.31 11.20 -10.04
N ASN A 78 -3.26 11.45 -11.36
CA ASN A 78 -2.01 11.41 -12.14
C ASN A 78 -1.05 12.55 -11.79
N HIS A 79 -1.59 13.71 -11.44
CA HIS A 79 -0.79 14.91 -11.22
C HIS A 79 -0.26 15.04 -9.79
N TYR A 80 -1.04 14.61 -8.79
CA TYR A 80 -0.68 14.79 -7.37
C TYR A 80 -0.29 13.49 -6.67
N LEU A 81 -0.87 12.34 -7.01
CA LEU A 81 -0.73 11.11 -6.20
C LEU A 81 0.17 10.05 -6.83
N VAL A 82 0.14 9.89 -8.16
CA VAL A 82 1.09 9.00 -8.87
C VAL A 82 2.55 9.36 -8.59
N PRO A 83 2.98 10.64 -8.57
CA PRO A 83 4.37 10.98 -8.24
C PRO A 83 4.75 10.65 -6.78
N ILE A 84 3.79 10.63 -5.85
CA ILE A 84 4.01 10.33 -4.44
C ILE A 84 4.13 8.82 -4.22
N VAL A 85 3.26 8.04 -4.86
CA VAL A 85 3.22 6.57 -4.72
C VAL A 85 4.22 5.87 -5.63
N TYR A 86 4.42 6.40 -6.84
CA TYR A 86 5.35 5.92 -7.87
C TYR A 86 6.27 7.06 -8.34
N PRO A 87 7.14 7.57 -7.47
CA PRO A 87 8.14 8.55 -7.88
C PRO A 87 9.00 7.97 -9.00
N LYS A 88 9.06 8.69 -10.13
CA LYS A 88 9.80 8.29 -11.33
C LYS A 88 11.30 8.05 -11.08
N GLU A 89 11.85 8.60 -9.98
CA GLU A 89 13.29 8.63 -9.71
C GLU A 89 13.66 8.23 -8.28
N ILE A 90 13.01 7.22 -7.68
CA ILE A 90 13.58 6.61 -6.46
C ILE A 90 14.81 5.78 -6.84
N SER A 91 15.96 6.15 -6.27
CA SER A 91 17.18 5.36 -6.39
C SER A 91 17.02 4.02 -5.68
N HIS A 92 17.76 2.99 -6.12
CA HIS A 92 17.73 1.68 -5.48
C HIS A 92 18.08 1.77 -3.98
N GLU A 93 19.01 2.65 -3.61
CA GLU A 93 19.41 2.89 -2.22
C GLU A 93 18.26 3.47 -1.39
N GLN A 94 17.57 4.49 -1.91
CA GLN A 94 16.41 5.10 -1.25
C GLN A 94 15.29 4.08 -1.03
N LEU A 95 15.05 3.21 -2.02
CA LEU A 95 14.06 2.14 -1.92
C LEU A 95 14.42 1.15 -0.80
N MET A 96 15.67 0.71 -0.75
CA MET A 96 16.14 -0.21 0.28
C MET A 96 16.07 0.38 1.68
N ILE A 97 16.39 1.68 1.83
CA ILE A 97 16.22 2.41 3.08
C ILE A 97 14.74 2.42 3.50
N LEU A 98 13.82 2.76 2.59
CA LEU A 98 12.39 2.78 2.86
C LEU A 98 11.86 1.41 3.30
N VAL A 99 12.25 0.35 2.58
CA VAL A 99 11.90 -1.04 2.91
C VAL A 99 12.44 -1.42 4.29
N PHE A 100 13.70 -1.09 4.57
CA PHE A 100 14.33 -1.40 5.85
C PHE A 100 13.59 -0.75 7.02
N PHE A 101 13.31 0.55 6.93
CA PHE A 101 12.53 1.26 7.95
C PHE A 101 11.13 0.70 8.10
N PHE A 102 10.47 0.38 6.99
CA PHE A 102 9.13 -0.20 6.98
C PHE A 102 9.09 -1.57 7.69
N ILE A 103 10.06 -2.44 7.44
CA ILE A 103 10.21 -3.74 8.14
C ILE A 103 10.49 -3.49 9.62
N LEU A 104 11.44 -2.61 9.95
CA LEU A 104 11.86 -2.35 11.31
C LEU A 104 10.70 -1.87 12.19
N ILE A 105 9.90 -0.92 11.69
CA ILE A 105 8.72 -0.39 12.39
C ILE A 105 7.69 -1.50 12.62
N ASN A 106 7.34 -2.25 11.58
CA ASN A 106 6.35 -3.32 11.70
C ASN A 106 6.82 -4.44 12.64
N PHE A 107 8.09 -4.82 12.56
CA PHE A 107 8.69 -5.82 13.44
C PHE A 107 8.69 -5.37 14.90
N ALA A 108 9.07 -4.12 15.19
CA ALA A 108 9.01 -3.55 16.53
C ALA A 108 7.58 -3.56 17.08
N LEU A 109 6.60 -3.19 16.26
CA LEU A 109 5.19 -3.21 16.67
C LEU A 109 4.67 -4.63 16.92
N TYR A 110 5.01 -5.60 16.06
CA TYR A 110 4.68 -7.01 16.31
C TYR A 110 5.32 -7.52 17.60
N PHE A 111 6.58 -7.18 17.87
CA PHE A 111 7.27 -7.55 19.09
C PHE A 111 6.61 -6.96 20.34
N LEU A 112 6.20 -5.69 20.30
CA LEU A 112 5.45 -5.04 21.39
C LEU A 112 4.08 -5.71 21.62
N VAL A 113 3.35 -6.02 20.55
CA VAL A 113 2.06 -6.74 20.62
C VAL A 113 2.24 -8.13 21.21
N ALA A 114 3.26 -8.88 20.75
CA ALA A 114 3.58 -10.21 21.26
C ALA A 114 3.99 -10.15 22.74
N ARG A 115 4.87 -9.23 23.14
CA ARG A 115 5.29 -9.04 24.54
C ARG A 115 4.09 -8.73 25.44
N LYS A 116 3.18 -7.86 25.01
CA LYS A 116 1.97 -7.52 25.79
C LYS A 116 1.01 -8.70 25.95
N HIS A 117 1.01 -9.65 25.01
CA HIS A 117 0.10 -10.80 25.04
C HIS A 117 0.68 -12.08 25.64
N PHE A 118 2.00 -12.29 25.59
CA PHE A 118 2.67 -13.46 26.18
C PHE A 118 3.06 -13.28 27.65
N PHE A 119 3.20 -12.04 28.14
CA PHE A 119 3.52 -11.75 29.54
C PHE A 119 2.27 -11.40 30.38
N LYS A 120 1.10 -11.93 30.01
CA LYS A 120 -0.15 -11.78 30.77
C LYS A 120 -0.75 -13.13 31.05
#